data_AF-A0A2E3I1Q4-F1
#
_entry.id   AF-A0A2E3I1Q4-F1
#
_cell.length_a   1.000
_cell.length_b   1.000
_cell.length_c   1.000
_cell.angle_alpha   90.00
_cell.angle_beta   90.00
_cell.angle_gamma   90.00
#
_symmetry.space_group_name_H-M   'P 1'
#
loop_
_entity.id
_entity.type
_entity.pdbx_description
1 polymer ?
#
loop_
_entity_poly.entity_id
_entity_poly.type
_entity_poly.pdbx_seq_one_letter_code
_entity_poly.pdbx_strand_id
1 'polypeptide(L)'
;MEIKPYVVYLSSSAHSNWREPVKAKYVKNGNVVFVGPCENHGLSDAMGAPGDVKPGHKLRITQMLNKSDILFGYIPDDRYRSFNIMLEIGIAHAKAKKILFVNEAKSLNNEVECVQSYIDKSFDSLSNGLNSLHQIITNASENGRANVEQSKSRQPSNHLEHKIFLSGSFSSTWVDCVKAHYQHDKSVTILTGSRIQDIAEADILFACRTDSEGRLFNLALAIGYANALGKQILFVNQGDHYSHAYDYVKPFADGYFTTLDEGLRYLDYAVGIEDRL
;
A
#
# COMPACT_ATOMS: atom_id res chain seq x y z
N MET A 1 -28.11 -21.27 11.06
CA MET A 1 -27.37 -20.08 10.60
C MET A 1 -26.16 -20.57 9.85
N GLU A 2 -26.01 -20.22 8.57
CA GLU A 2 -24.79 -20.54 7.83
C GLU A 2 -23.65 -19.66 8.38
N ILE A 3 -22.59 -20.28 8.89
CA ILE A 3 -21.41 -19.56 9.36
C ILE A 3 -20.71 -19.01 8.12
N LYS A 4 -20.67 -17.68 7.97
CA LYS A 4 -19.88 -17.05 6.91
C LYS A 4 -18.39 -17.16 7.28
N PRO A 5 -17.55 -17.87 6.50
CA PRO A 5 -16.14 -17.99 6.81
C PRO A 5 -15.44 -16.62 6.75
N TYR A 6 -14.44 -16.43 7.60
CA TYR A 6 -13.48 -15.34 7.42
C TYR A 6 -12.65 -15.58 6.18
N VAL A 7 -12.46 -14.54 5.38
CA VAL A 7 -11.45 -14.55 4.32
C VAL A 7 -10.20 -13.85 4.85
N VAL A 8 -9.10 -14.59 4.98
CA VAL A 8 -7.82 -14.08 5.52
C VAL A 8 -6.80 -13.97 4.41
N TYR A 9 -6.29 -12.77 4.16
CA TYR A 9 -5.24 -12.50 3.20
C TYR A 9 -3.85 -12.66 3.84
N LEU A 10 -3.08 -13.65 3.40
CA LEU A 10 -1.75 -13.96 3.92
C LEU A 10 -0.65 -13.20 3.14
N SER A 11 -0.29 -12.02 3.65
CA SER A 11 0.72 -11.13 3.09
C SER A 11 2.12 -11.45 3.62
N SER A 12 3.08 -11.61 2.71
CA SER A 12 4.51 -11.88 3.00
C SER A 12 5.26 -11.97 1.67
N SER A 13 6.59 -12.04 1.69
CA SER A 13 7.39 -12.45 0.53
C SER A 13 6.88 -13.78 -0.07
N ALA A 14 7.00 -13.94 -1.38
CA ALA A 14 6.71 -15.20 -2.07
C ALA A 14 7.80 -16.26 -1.83
N HIS A 15 8.93 -15.88 -1.23
CA HIS A 15 10.06 -16.78 -0.96
C HIS A 15 10.02 -17.46 0.40
N SER A 16 8.84 -17.58 1.01
CA SER A 16 8.68 -18.25 2.31
C SER A 16 7.50 -19.22 2.29
N ASN A 17 7.74 -20.41 2.84
CA ASN A 17 6.78 -21.51 2.87
C ASN A 17 5.85 -21.49 4.10
N TRP A 18 5.94 -20.47 4.97
CA TRP A 18 5.17 -20.39 6.23
C TRP A 18 3.64 -20.51 6.05
N ARG A 19 3.12 -20.14 4.87
CA ARG A 19 1.70 -20.21 4.56
C ARG A 19 1.18 -21.64 4.46
N GLU A 20 2.00 -22.59 4.00
CA GLU A 20 1.59 -23.98 3.83
C GLU A 20 1.20 -24.65 5.16
N PRO A 21 2.04 -24.66 6.22
CA PRO A 21 1.65 -25.24 7.50
C PRO A 21 0.48 -24.50 8.15
N VAL A 22 0.34 -23.18 7.92
CA VAL A 22 -0.83 -22.42 8.38
C VAL A 22 -2.10 -22.91 7.68
N LYS A 23 -2.12 -22.98 6.34
CA LYS A 23 -3.26 -23.48 5.57
C LYS A 23 -3.60 -24.93 5.98
N ALA A 24 -2.59 -25.78 6.15
CA ALA A 24 -2.74 -27.18 6.56
C ALA A 24 -3.51 -27.34 7.88
N LYS A 25 -3.28 -26.45 8.87
CA LYS A 25 -3.97 -26.45 10.17
C LYS A 25 -5.48 -26.27 10.07
N TYR A 26 -5.98 -25.66 8.99
CA TYR A 26 -7.40 -25.29 8.82
C TYR A 26 -8.08 -25.98 7.63
N VAL A 27 -7.46 -27.00 7.01
CA VAL A 27 -8.03 -27.69 5.82
C VAL A 27 -9.46 -28.21 6.06
N LYS A 28 -9.77 -28.62 7.28
CA LYS A 28 -11.10 -29.14 7.68
C LYS A 28 -11.97 -28.10 8.39
N ASN A 29 -11.53 -26.84 8.46
CA ASN A 29 -12.21 -25.78 9.19
C ASN A 29 -13.02 -24.90 8.23
N GLY A 30 -14.35 -25.05 8.25
CA GLY A 30 -15.26 -24.28 7.41
C GLY A 30 -15.41 -22.80 7.79
N ASN A 31 -14.74 -22.33 8.85
CA ASN A 31 -14.86 -20.95 9.34
C ASN A 31 -13.80 -20.01 8.75
N VAL A 32 -12.88 -20.50 7.91
CA VAL A 32 -11.83 -19.66 7.32
C VAL A 32 -11.46 -20.11 5.91
N VAL A 33 -11.22 -19.12 5.05
CA VAL A 33 -10.65 -19.28 3.71
C VAL A 33 -9.38 -18.42 3.65
N PHE A 34 -8.26 -19.04 3.30
CA PHE A 34 -7.00 -18.32 3.10
C PHE A 34 -6.82 -17.92 1.64
N VAL A 35 -6.51 -16.65 1.42
CA VAL A 35 -6.16 -16.06 0.12
C VAL A 35 -4.84 -15.32 0.22
N GLY A 36 -4.30 -14.83 -0.89
CA GLY A 36 -3.03 -14.11 -0.89
C GLY A 36 -2.50 -13.80 -2.29
N PRO A 37 -1.29 -13.22 -2.37
CA PRO A 37 -0.61 -12.97 -3.63
C PRO A 37 -0.27 -14.30 -4.34
N CYS A 38 0.08 -14.22 -5.62
CA CYS A 38 0.60 -15.38 -6.33
C CYS A 38 1.98 -15.76 -5.77
N GLU A 39 2.15 -17.00 -5.33
CA GLU A 39 3.41 -17.48 -4.76
C GLU A 39 4.37 -18.02 -5.84
N ASN A 40 3.88 -18.21 -7.07
CA ASN A 40 4.70 -18.57 -8.22
C ASN A 40 5.11 -17.31 -9.00
N HIS A 41 6.39 -16.94 -8.90
CA HIS A 41 6.98 -15.76 -9.55
C HIS A 41 6.78 -15.77 -11.06
N GLY A 42 7.19 -16.86 -11.74
CA GLY A 42 7.09 -16.94 -13.20
C GLY A 42 5.65 -16.84 -13.71
N LEU A 43 4.68 -17.43 -12.99
CA LEU A 43 3.27 -17.23 -13.30
C LEU A 43 2.83 -15.79 -13.03
N SER A 44 3.21 -15.20 -11.90
CA SER A 44 2.85 -13.83 -11.55
C SER A 44 3.30 -12.82 -12.62
N ASP A 45 4.53 -12.97 -13.11
CA ASP A 45 5.13 -12.09 -14.12
C ASP A 45 4.54 -12.34 -15.52
N ALA A 46 4.19 -13.60 -15.82
CA ALA A 46 3.56 -13.97 -17.07
C ALA A 46 2.10 -13.48 -17.18
N MET A 47 1.42 -13.23 -16.06
CA MET A 47 0.05 -12.73 -16.08
C MET A 47 0.04 -11.21 -16.30
N GLY A 48 -0.61 -10.74 -17.37
CA GLY A 48 -0.85 -9.33 -17.65
C GLY A 48 -1.54 -9.19 -19.00
N ALA A 49 -2.33 -8.14 -19.22
CA ALA A 49 -3.12 -8.01 -20.45
C ALA A 49 -2.22 -7.66 -21.66
N PRO A 50 -2.62 -8.00 -22.90
CA PRO A 50 -1.92 -7.53 -24.09
C PRO A 50 -1.83 -6.00 -24.11
N GLY A 51 -0.63 -5.44 -24.26
CA GLY A 51 -0.37 -4.00 -24.22
C GLY A 51 -0.03 -3.43 -22.84
N ASP A 52 -0.27 -4.19 -21.76
CA ASP A 52 0.32 -3.85 -20.47
C ASP A 52 1.83 -4.06 -20.53
N VAL A 53 2.59 -3.16 -19.92
CA VAL A 53 4.00 -3.41 -19.54
C VAL A 53 4.11 -4.54 -18.46
N LYS A 54 2.94 -5.12 -18.07
CA LYS A 54 2.53 -6.12 -17.06
C LYS A 54 2.76 -5.67 -15.60
N PRO A 55 1.78 -5.91 -14.69
CA PRO A 55 1.73 -7.20 -13.99
C PRO A 55 0.39 -7.59 -13.29
N GLY A 56 -0.03 -8.83 -13.52
CA GLY A 56 -1.24 -9.43 -12.95
C GLY A 56 -1.25 -9.50 -11.42
N HIS A 57 -0.13 -9.23 -10.75
CA HIS A 57 -0.08 -9.14 -9.30
C HIS A 57 -1.00 -8.02 -8.76
N LYS A 58 -1.06 -6.83 -9.38
CA LYS A 58 -1.98 -5.77 -8.90
C LYS A 58 -3.42 -6.25 -8.91
N LEU A 59 -3.84 -6.87 -10.02
CA LEU A 59 -5.19 -7.44 -10.16
C LEU A 59 -5.44 -8.51 -9.09
N ARG A 60 -4.48 -9.44 -8.89
CA ARG A 60 -4.59 -10.51 -7.90
C ARG A 60 -4.70 -9.96 -6.48
N ILE A 61 -3.81 -9.05 -6.10
CA ILE A 61 -3.75 -8.41 -4.78
C ILE A 61 -5.07 -7.70 -4.51
N THR A 62 -5.46 -6.77 -5.39
CA THR A 62 -6.69 -5.99 -5.20
C THR A 62 -7.92 -6.88 -5.14
N GLN A 63 -8.06 -7.86 -6.02
CA GLN A 63 -9.21 -8.77 -6.03
C GLN A 63 -9.29 -9.63 -4.76
N MET A 64 -8.18 -10.22 -4.31
CA MET A 64 -8.16 -11.09 -3.13
C MET A 64 -8.29 -10.28 -1.83
N LEU A 65 -7.59 -9.15 -1.73
CA LEU A 65 -7.60 -8.29 -0.55
C LEU A 65 -8.93 -7.52 -0.39
N ASN A 66 -9.62 -7.19 -1.49
CA ASN A 66 -10.97 -6.63 -1.42
C ASN A 66 -11.95 -7.59 -0.76
N LYS A 67 -11.79 -8.88 -1.04
CA LYS A 67 -12.64 -9.94 -0.54
C LYS A 67 -12.26 -10.42 0.87
N SER A 68 -11.10 -10.04 1.38
CA SER A 68 -10.69 -10.44 2.72
C SER A 68 -11.38 -9.62 3.81
N ASP A 69 -11.60 -10.24 4.97
CA ASP A 69 -11.98 -9.56 6.20
C ASP A 69 -10.72 -9.14 6.99
N ILE A 70 -9.65 -9.94 6.89
CA ILE A 70 -8.41 -9.78 7.67
C ILE A 70 -7.21 -9.80 6.72
N LEU A 71 -6.26 -8.88 6.91
CA LEU A 71 -4.89 -8.98 6.39
C LEU A 71 -3.99 -9.50 7.50
N PHE A 72 -3.26 -10.58 7.24
CA PHE A 72 -2.20 -11.10 8.10
C PHE A 72 -0.86 -10.92 7.39
N GLY A 73 -0.07 -9.94 7.83
CA GLY A 73 1.22 -9.58 7.26
C GLY A 73 2.37 -10.20 8.05
N TYR A 74 3.36 -10.76 7.37
CA TYR A 74 4.51 -11.39 8.03
C TYR A 74 5.83 -11.08 7.31
N ILE A 75 6.78 -10.50 8.05
CA ILE A 75 8.17 -10.32 7.65
C ILE A 75 9.04 -11.29 8.46
N PRO A 76 9.53 -12.39 7.84
CA PRO A 76 10.40 -13.37 8.51
C PRO A 76 11.83 -12.85 8.73
N ASP A 77 12.35 -12.13 7.73
CA ASP A 77 13.74 -11.65 7.68
C ASP A 77 13.85 -10.43 6.76
N ASP A 78 15.02 -9.82 6.74
CA ASP A 78 15.34 -8.62 5.97
C ASP A 78 15.98 -8.91 4.60
N ARG A 79 16.11 -10.19 4.20
CA ARG A 79 16.74 -10.55 2.90
C ARG A 79 15.94 -10.03 1.71
N TYR A 80 14.62 -9.86 1.89
CA TYR A 80 13.73 -9.34 0.87
C TYR A 80 13.27 -7.93 1.20
N ARG A 81 12.96 -7.16 0.16
CA ARG A 81 12.54 -5.76 0.29
C ARG A 81 11.22 -5.60 1.04
N SER A 82 10.29 -6.55 0.95
CA SER A 82 9.01 -6.57 1.68
C SER A 82 8.06 -5.40 1.37
N PHE A 83 8.24 -4.74 0.22
CA PHE A 83 7.37 -3.63 -0.23
C PHE A 83 5.92 -4.03 -0.40
N ASN A 84 5.69 -5.28 -0.83
CA ASN A 84 4.36 -5.81 -1.04
C ASN A 84 3.51 -5.74 0.23
N ILE A 85 4.10 -6.03 1.40
CA ILE A 85 3.39 -6.04 2.67
C ILE A 85 2.99 -4.61 3.05
N MET A 86 3.89 -3.63 2.88
CA MET A 86 3.60 -2.22 3.17
C MET A 86 2.48 -1.68 2.29
N LEU A 87 2.55 -1.98 0.98
CA LEU A 87 1.53 -1.63 0.01
C LEU A 87 0.17 -2.26 0.37
N GLU A 88 0.16 -3.54 0.72
CA GLU A 88 -1.05 -4.26 1.09
C GLU A 88 -1.65 -3.75 2.42
N ILE A 89 -0.82 -3.36 3.40
CA ILE A 89 -1.28 -2.69 4.64
C ILE A 89 -1.98 -1.37 4.30
N GLY A 90 -1.41 -0.56 3.40
CA GLY A 90 -2.03 0.70 2.96
C GLY A 90 -3.40 0.47 2.35
N ILE A 91 -3.53 -0.53 1.47
CA ILE A 91 -4.81 -0.90 0.86
C ILE A 91 -5.81 -1.40 1.91
N ALA A 92 -5.36 -2.26 2.82
CA ALA A 92 -6.20 -2.85 3.86
C ALA A 92 -6.74 -1.79 4.82
N HIS A 93 -5.90 -0.83 5.23
CA HIS A 93 -6.27 0.25 6.13
C HIS A 93 -7.32 1.17 5.51
N ALA A 94 -7.12 1.58 4.25
CA ALA A 94 -8.10 2.36 3.49
C ALA A 94 -9.47 1.66 3.38
N LYS A 95 -9.48 0.33 3.39
CA LYS A 95 -10.69 -0.50 3.29
C LYS A 95 -11.21 -0.97 4.65
N ALA A 96 -10.72 -0.39 5.74
CA ALA A 96 -11.09 -0.72 7.11
C ALA A 96 -11.05 -2.23 7.40
N LYS A 97 -10.07 -2.93 6.82
CA LYS A 97 -9.83 -4.35 7.10
C LYS A 97 -9.13 -4.48 8.45
N LYS A 98 -9.34 -5.61 9.11
CA LYS A 98 -8.56 -5.94 10.31
C LYS A 98 -7.13 -6.34 9.89
N ILE A 99 -6.12 -5.79 10.52
CA ILE A 99 -4.71 -5.97 10.15
C ILE A 99 -3.93 -6.53 11.34
N LEU A 100 -3.42 -7.75 11.17
CA LEU A 100 -2.46 -8.38 12.08
C LEU A 100 -1.10 -8.37 11.39
N PHE A 101 -0.08 -7.85 12.06
CA PHE A 101 1.25 -7.72 11.48
C PHE A 101 2.30 -8.38 12.37
N VAL A 102 3.17 -9.17 11.75
CA VAL A 102 4.27 -9.87 12.43
C VAL A 102 5.59 -9.41 11.81
N ASN A 103 6.51 -8.93 12.64
CA ASN A 103 7.88 -8.62 12.23
C ASN A 103 8.89 -9.41 13.07
N GLU A 104 9.48 -10.46 12.48
CA GLU A 104 10.62 -11.18 13.08
C GLU A 104 11.98 -10.60 12.61
N ALA A 105 11.97 -9.79 11.54
CA ALA A 105 13.14 -9.06 11.07
C ALA A 105 13.43 -7.85 11.95
N LYS A 106 14.10 -8.10 13.08
CA LYS A 106 14.43 -7.06 14.08
C LYS A 106 15.24 -5.89 13.51
N SER A 107 16.05 -6.14 12.48
CA SER A 107 16.80 -5.10 11.76
C SER A 107 15.89 -4.07 11.08
N LEU A 108 14.62 -4.41 10.84
CA LEU A 108 13.63 -3.54 10.19
C LEU A 108 12.68 -2.84 11.16
N ASN A 109 12.94 -2.92 12.47
CA ASN A 109 12.04 -2.37 13.49
C ASN A 109 11.73 -0.88 13.27
N ASN A 110 12.75 -0.09 12.90
CA ASN A 110 12.58 1.34 12.65
C ASN A 110 11.78 1.57 11.36
N GLU A 111 12.04 0.80 10.30
CA GLU A 111 11.35 0.94 9.03
C GLU A 111 9.86 0.60 9.12
N VAL A 112 9.49 -0.37 9.96
CA VAL A 112 8.09 -0.75 10.18
C VAL A 112 7.35 0.17 11.17
N GLU A 113 8.00 1.17 11.75
CA GLU A 113 7.31 2.17 12.59
C GLU A 113 6.22 2.90 11.81
N CYS A 114 6.46 3.14 10.51
CA CYS A 114 5.52 3.85 9.64
C CYS A 114 4.14 3.18 9.52
N VAL A 115 3.99 1.88 9.86
CA VAL A 115 2.70 1.18 9.81
C VAL A 115 2.00 1.05 11.17
N GLN A 116 2.67 1.33 12.29
CA GLN A 116 2.15 0.97 13.62
C GLN A 116 0.82 1.64 13.96
N SER A 117 0.57 2.85 13.43
CA SER A 117 -0.69 3.58 13.63
C SER A 117 -1.84 3.10 12.73
N TYR A 118 -1.59 2.14 11.83
CA TYR A 118 -2.52 1.68 10.80
C TYR A 118 -2.75 0.17 10.84
N ILE A 119 -2.33 -0.48 11.92
CA ILE A 119 -2.52 -1.91 12.15
C ILE A 119 -3.27 -2.11 13.48
N ASP A 120 -4.06 -3.18 13.59
CA ASP A 120 -4.80 -3.47 14.83
C ASP A 120 -3.91 -4.12 15.89
N LYS A 121 -3.03 -5.03 15.47
CA LYS A 121 -2.11 -5.75 16.35
C LYS A 121 -0.78 -6.02 15.66
N SER A 122 0.30 -5.80 16.40
CA SER A 122 1.67 -6.12 16.01
C SER A 122 2.21 -7.26 16.87
N PHE A 123 3.06 -8.11 16.31
CA PHE A 123 3.71 -9.23 16.99
C PHE A 123 5.17 -9.36 16.58
N ASP A 124 5.99 -9.82 17.52
CA ASP A 124 7.43 -10.08 17.35
C ASP A 124 7.76 -11.51 16.93
N SER A 125 6.74 -12.39 16.85
CA SER A 125 6.89 -13.76 16.39
C SER A 125 5.66 -14.27 15.65
N LEU A 126 5.90 -15.14 14.66
CA LEU A 126 4.85 -15.75 13.85
C LEU A 126 3.87 -16.54 14.71
N SER A 127 4.38 -17.29 15.69
CA SER A 127 3.56 -18.07 16.61
C SER A 127 2.55 -17.21 17.37
N ASN A 128 2.98 -16.05 17.91
CA ASN A 128 2.09 -15.14 18.63
C ASN A 128 1.01 -14.55 17.70
N GLY A 129 1.41 -14.13 16.50
CA GLY A 129 0.46 -13.64 15.49
C GLY A 129 -0.57 -14.70 15.11
N LEU A 130 -0.13 -15.93 14.80
CA LEU A 130 -1.02 -17.03 14.42
C LEU A 130 -1.94 -17.46 15.56
N ASN A 131 -1.49 -17.38 16.81
CA ASN A 131 -2.35 -17.61 17.98
C ASN A 131 -3.46 -16.54 18.07
N SER A 132 -3.13 -15.26 17.83
CA SER A 132 -4.15 -14.20 17.82
C SER A 132 -5.14 -14.36 16.65
N LEU A 133 -4.65 -14.74 15.47
CA LEU A 133 -5.50 -15.06 14.32
C LEU A 133 -6.44 -16.24 14.64
N HIS A 134 -5.92 -17.29 15.27
CA HIS A 134 -6.72 -18.45 15.67
C HIS A 134 -7.86 -18.04 16.60
N GLN A 135 -7.57 -17.24 17.63
CA GLN A 135 -8.58 -16.71 18.55
C GLN A 135 -9.67 -15.90 17.82
N ILE A 136 -9.32 -15.11 16.81
CA ILE A 136 -10.31 -14.36 16.02
C ILE A 136 -11.20 -15.31 15.24
N ILE A 137 -10.63 -16.33 14.59
CA ILE A 137 -11.37 -17.32 13.81
C ILE A 137 -12.31 -18.14 14.71
N THR A 138 -11.90 -18.48 15.94
CA THR A 138 -12.70 -19.31 16.85
C THR A 138 -13.72 -18.52 17.66
N ASN A 139 -13.39 -17.30 18.11
CA ASN A 139 -14.25 -16.50 19.00
C ASN A 139 -15.39 -15.78 18.26
N ALA A 140 -15.33 -15.70 16.93
CA ALA A 140 -16.38 -15.08 16.12
C ALA A 140 -17.66 -15.91 15.97
N SER A 141 -17.71 -17.11 16.56
CA SER A 141 -18.93 -17.90 16.61
C SER A 141 -20.02 -17.30 17.54
N GLU A 142 -19.76 -16.17 18.22
CA GLU A 142 -20.68 -15.59 19.21
C GLU A 142 -20.98 -14.08 19.14
N ASN A 143 -20.52 -13.27 18.17
CA ASN A 143 -20.95 -11.85 18.17
C ASN A 143 -21.12 -11.18 16.79
N GLY A 144 -22.26 -10.48 16.65
CA GLY A 144 -22.70 -9.73 15.48
C GLY A 144 -21.95 -8.42 15.25
N ARG A 145 -21.92 -7.98 13.98
CA ARG A 145 -21.15 -6.84 13.45
C ARG A 145 -21.85 -5.50 13.73
N ALA A 146 -21.06 -4.47 14.04
CA ALA A 146 -21.52 -3.09 14.25
C ALA A 146 -21.24 -2.17 13.04
N ASN A 147 -21.96 -1.05 13.03
CA ASN A 147 -22.21 -0.09 11.95
C ASN A 147 -21.01 0.68 11.39
N VAL A 148 -21.16 1.08 10.12
CA VAL A 148 -20.28 2.00 9.37
C VAL A 148 -20.85 3.42 9.45
N GLU A 149 -20.01 4.39 9.78
CA GLU A 149 -20.36 5.82 9.81
C GLU A 149 -20.43 6.44 8.40
N GLN A 150 -21.33 7.42 8.28
CA GLN A 150 -21.61 8.17 7.06
C GLN A 150 -20.58 9.29 6.83
N SER A 151 -20.12 9.39 5.59
CA SER A 151 -19.29 10.48 5.09
C SER A 151 -20.06 11.80 4.96
N LYS A 152 -19.47 12.90 5.44
CA LYS A 152 -19.99 14.27 5.30
C LYS A 152 -19.89 14.76 3.85
N SER A 153 -20.94 15.40 3.35
CA SER A 153 -20.95 16.06 2.04
C SER A 153 -20.13 17.36 2.07
N ARG A 154 -19.24 17.56 1.08
CA ARG A 154 -18.60 18.84 0.80
C ARG A 154 -19.50 19.73 -0.06
N GLN A 155 -19.59 21.00 0.30
CA GLN A 155 -20.16 22.05 -0.56
C GLN A 155 -19.15 22.35 -1.70
N PRO A 156 -19.62 22.61 -2.93
CA PRO A 156 -18.72 22.94 -4.05
C PRO A 156 -18.06 24.30 -3.83
N SER A 157 -16.74 24.39 -3.99
CA SER A 157 -16.02 25.66 -4.08
C SER A 157 -16.03 26.16 -5.53
N ASN A 158 -16.19 27.47 -5.72
CA ASN A 158 -16.14 28.11 -7.04
C ASN A 158 -14.70 28.36 -7.55
N HIS A 159 -13.68 27.82 -6.86
CA HIS A 159 -12.27 27.92 -7.24
C HIS A 159 -11.69 26.52 -7.41
N LEU A 160 -11.01 26.29 -8.54
CA LEU A 160 -10.24 25.08 -8.81
C LEU A 160 -9.03 25.07 -7.87
N GLU A 161 -8.99 24.12 -6.95
CA GLU A 161 -7.87 23.88 -6.04
C GLU A 161 -7.40 22.44 -6.24
N HIS A 162 -6.10 22.24 -6.35
CA HIS A 162 -5.42 20.95 -6.43
C HIS A 162 -4.59 20.74 -5.17
N LYS A 163 -4.83 19.65 -4.45
CA LYS A 163 -4.05 19.25 -3.28
C LYS A 163 -3.14 18.09 -3.64
N ILE A 164 -1.84 18.29 -3.51
CA ILE A 164 -0.82 17.32 -3.89
C ILE A 164 -0.13 16.84 -2.62
N PHE A 165 -0.24 15.56 -2.30
CA PHE A 165 0.48 14.97 -1.17
C PHE A 165 1.82 14.39 -1.61
N LEU A 166 2.89 14.75 -0.91
CA LEU A 166 4.24 14.27 -1.18
C LEU A 166 4.60 13.10 -0.25
N SER A 167 5.00 11.96 -0.82
CA SER A 167 5.52 10.82 -0.05
C SER A 167 6.73 10.20 -0.75
N GLY A 168 7.78 9.86 -0.01
CA GLY A 168 8.97 9.34 -0.66
C GLY A 168 10.23 9.33 0.16
N SER A 169 11.34 9.48 -0.57
CA SER A 169 12.68 9.64 -0.01
C SER A 169 12.73 10.72 1.07
N PHE A 170 13.53 10.45 2.11
CA PHE A 170 13.61 11.30 3.29
C PHE A 170 14.40 12.58 3.04
N SER A 171 15.20 12.65 1.97
CA SER A 171 15.84 13.88 1.54
C SER A 171 14.80 14.97 1.31
N SER A 172 14.99 16.15 1.91
CA SER A 172 14.09 17.29 1.65
C SER A 172 14.32 17.91 0.28
N THR A 173 15.44 17.63 -0.39
CA THR A 173 15.83 18.33 -1.63
C THR A 173 14.75 18.27 -2.71
N TRP A 174 14.19 17.09 -2.98
CA TRP A 174 13.13 16.93 -3.97
C TRP A 174 11.81 17.56 -3.52
N VAL A 175 11.51 17.51 -2.22
CA VAL A 175 10.32 18.15 -1.63
C VAL A 175 10.42 19.67 -1.79
N ASP A 176 11.58 20.23 -1.51
CA ASP A 176 11.87 21.66 -1.64
C ASP A 176 11.81 22.09 -3.11
N CYS A 177 12.31 21.27 -4.05
CA CYS A 177 12.14 21.48 -5.48
C CYS A 177 10.66 21.54 -5.89
N VAL A 178 9.83 20.59 -5.45
CA VAL A 178 8.38 20.59 -5.77
C VAL A 178 7.69 21.81 -5.16
N LYS A 179 8.00 22.17 -3.92
CA LYS A 179 7.44 23.38 -3.27
C LYS A 179 7.84 24.67 -4.01
N ALA A 180 9.09 24.77 -4.43
CA ALA A 180 9.57 25.92 -5.19
C ALA A 180 8.91 26.00 -6.58
N HIS A 181 8.64 24.86 -7.22
CA HIS A 181 7.97 24.78 -8.52
C HIS A 181 6.56 25.39 -8.49
N TYR A 182 5.81 25.15 -7.40
CA TYR A 182 4.41 25.63 -7.25
C TYR A 182 4.24 26.86 -6.35
N GLN A 183 5.33 27.53 -5.93
CA GLN A 183 5.27 28.61 -4.93
C GLN A 183 4.42 29.83 -5.35
N HIS A 184 4.19 30.01 -6.66
CA HIS A 184 3.39 31.10 -7.23
C HIS A 184 2.03 30.64 -7.77
N ASP A 185 1.75 29.33 -7.77
CA ASP A 185 0.54 28.73 -8.30
C ASP A 185 -0.54 28.64 -7.21
N LYS A 186 -1.39 29.66 -7.12
CA LYS A 186 -2.42 29.77 -6.05
C LYS A 186 -3.49 28.66 -6.09
N SER A 187 -3.63 27.96 -7.21
CA SER A 187 -4.53 26.80 -7.34
C SER A 187 -3.90 25.52 -6.83
N VAL A 188 -2.62 25.50 -6.44
CA VAL A 188 -1.92 24.29 -6.00
C VAL A 188 -1.53 24.41 -4.53
N THR A 189 -1.96 23.44 -3.74
CA THR A 189 -1.58 23.29 -2.33
C THR A 189 -0.73 22.03 -2.17
N ILE A 190 0.52 22.20 -1.74
CA ILE A 190 1.43 21.09 -1.43
C ILE A 190 1.22 20.63 0.02
N LEU A 191 0.83 19.38 0.19
CA LEU A 191 0.69 18.71 1.47
C LEU A 191 1.93 17.86 1.74
N THR A 192 2.51 18.03 2.93
CA THR A 192 3.60 17.19 3.44
C THR A 192 3.22 16.70 4.83
N GLY A 193 3.43 15.42 5.12
CA GLY A 193 3.12 14.85 6.43
C GLY A 193 3.62 13.43 6.57
N SER A 194 3.63 12.94 7.81
CA SER A 194 3.97 11.55 8.14
C SER A 194 2.75 10.62 8.19
N ARG A 195 1.53 11.18 8.17
CA ARG A 195 0.30 10.40 8.28
C ARG A 195 -0.27 10.05 6.92
N ILE A 196 -0.54 8.77 6.67
CA ILE A 196 -1.09 8.36 5.38
C ILE A 196 -2.54 8.80 5.20
N GLN A 197 -3.29 9.04 6.29
CA GLN A 197 -4.67 9.54 6.20
C GLN A 197 -4.76 10.93 5.57
N ASP A 198 -3.69 11.74 5.64
CA ASP A 198 -3.67 13.07 5.03
C ASP A 198 -3.79 12.98 3.49
N ILE A 199 -3.49 11.81 2.89
CA ILE A 199 -3.72 11.52 1.46
C ILE A 199 -5.22 11.55 1.10
N ALA A 200 -6.13 11.29 2.04
CA ALA A 200 -7.56 11.34 1.79
C ALA A 200 -8.02 12.75 1.36
N GLU A 201 -7.31 13.78 1.83
CA GLU A 201 -7.54 15.19 1.53
C GLU A 201 -6.89 15.66 0.22
N ALA A 202 -5.98 14.86 -0.33
CA ALA A 202 -5.27 15.15 -1.58
C ALA A 202 -6.06 14.66 -2.80
N ASP A 203 -5.82 15.30 -3.94
CA ASP A 203 -6.29 14.85 -5.25
C ASP A 203 -5.26 13.91 -5.88
N ILE A 204 -3.98 14.27 -5.71
CA ILE A 204 -2.83 13.57 -6.30
C ILE A 204 -1.85 13.15 -5.19
N LEU A 205 -1.42 11.89 -5.21
CA LEU A 205 -0.20 11.44 -4.54
C LEU A 205 0.97 11.60 -5.52
N PHE A 206 1.90 12.49 -5.20
CA PHE A 206 3.18 12.61 -5.91
C PHE A 206 4.25 11.87 -5.11
N ALA A 207 4.52 10.63 -5.51
CA ALA A 207 5.47 9.75 -4.86
C ALA A 207 6.85 9.86 -5.50
N CYS A 208 7.91 10.00 -4.71
CA CYS A 208 9.27 10.16 -5.26
C CYS A 208 10.31 9.33 -4.51
N ARG A 209 11.06 8.50 -5.24
CA ARG A 209 12.30 7.87 -4.76
C ARG A 209 13.49 8.58 -5.38
N THR A 210 14.34 9.15 -4.52
CA THR A 210 15.66 9.70 -4.88
C THR A 210 16.82 8.86 -4.33
N ASP A 211 16.58 8.11 -3.26
CA ASP A 211 17.63 7.36 -2.56
C ASP A 211 17.82 5.98 -3.18
N SER A 212 19.07 5.59 -3.41
CA SER A 212 19.39 4.27 -3.96
C SER A 212 19.19 3.13 -2.95
N GLU A 213 19.33 3.39 -1.65
CA GLU A 213 19.44 2.31 -0.65
C GLU A 213 18.20 2.10 0.23
N GLY A 214 17.38 3.14 0.40
CA GLY A 214 16.21 3.13 1.28
C GLY A 214 15.16 2.10 0.85
N ARG A 215 14.51 1.45 1.83
CA ARG A 215 13.33 0.62 1.57
C ARG A 215 12.09 1.45 1.25
N LEU A 216 12.02 2.68 1.79
CA LEU A 216 10.89 3.60 1.61
C LEU A 216 9.53 2.92 1.86
N PHE A 217 9.39 2.27 3.02
CA PHE A 217 8.13 1.64 3.43
C PHE A 217 6.98 2.64 3.47
N ASN A 218 7.26 3.89 3.83
CA ASN A 218 6.33 5.00 3.75
C ASN A 218 5.81 5.24 2.33
N LEU A 219 6.65 5.14 1.31
CA LEU A 219 6.25 5.31 -0.10
C LEU A 219 5.34 4.16 -0.56
N ALA A 220 5.74 2.91 -0.30
CA ALA A 220 4.93 1.75 -0.67
C ALA A 220 3.56 1.75 0.04
N LEU A 221 3.56 2.09 1.34
CA LEU A 221 2.36 2.25 2.15
C LEU A 221 1.44 3.36 1.61
N ALA A 222 1.99 4.53 1.30
CA ALA A 222 1.25 5.66 0.75
C ALA A 222 0.61 5.32 -0.60
N ILE A 223 1.34 4.65 -1.50
CA ILE A 223 0.83 4.23 -2.81
C ILE A 223 -0.31 3.23 -2.65
N GLY A 224 -0.18 2.25 -1.74
CA GLY A 224 -1.25 1.31 -1.44
C GLY A 224 -2.53 2.00 -0.93
N TYR A 225 -2.36 2.94 0.01
CA TYR A 225 -3.48 3.70 0.58
C TYR A 225 -4.16 4.60 -0.47
N ALA A 226 -3.38 5.39 -1.22
CA ALA A 226 -3.87 6.23 -2.31
C ALA A 226 -4.62 5.43 -3.37
N ASN A 227 -4.10 4.26 -3.74
CA ASN A 227 -4.71 3.41 -4.76
C ASN A 227 -6.08 2.90 -4.31
N ALA A 228 -6.20 2.50 -3.05
CA ALA A 228 -7.45 2.04 -2.48
C ALA A 228 -8.52 3.14 -2.38
N LEU A 229 -8.10 4.40 -2.23
CA LEU A 229 -8.98 5.57 -2.26
C LEU A 229 -9.31 6.07 -3.68
N GLY A 230 -8.68 5.51 -4.71
CA GLY A 230 -8.85 5.95 -6.10
C GLY A 230 -8.24 7.33 -6.38
N LYS A 231 -7.19 7.72 -5.64
CA LYS A 231 -6.44 8.95 -5.92
C LYS A 231 -5.58 8.79 -7.16
N GLN A 232 -5.28 9.91 -7.84
CA GLN A 232 -4.29 9.89 -8.91
C GLN A 232 -2.90 9.73 -8.30
N ILE A 233 -2.09 8.83 -8.87
CA ILE A 233 -0.76 8.52 -8.35
C ILE A 233 0.28 8.74 -9.45
N LEU A 234 1.19 9.67 -9.21
CA LEU A 234 2.38 9.87 -10.03
C LEU A 234 3.59 9.39 -9.24
N PHE A 235 4.37 8.48 -9.81
CA PHE A 235 5.53 7.89 -9.15
C PHE A 235 6.82 8.18 -9.92
N VAL A 236 7.72 8.95 -9.30
CA VAL A 236 9.08 9.18 -9.76
C VAL A 236 10.01 8.18 -9.08
N ASN A 237 10.76 7.40 -9.87
CA ASN A 237 11.72 6.41 -9.40
C ASN A 237 13.10 6.70 -10.00
N GLN A 238 13.91 7.50 -9.31
CA GLN A 238 15.22 7.92 -9.82
C GLN A 238 16.31 6.87 -9.59
N GLY A 239 17.26 6.83 -10.53
CA GLY A 239 18.48 6.02 -10.48
C GLY A 239 18.26 4.54 -10.81
N ASP A 240 19.31 3.87 -11.28
CA ASP A 240 19.21 2.49 -11.77
C ASP A 240 19.30 1.45 -10.64
N HIS A 241 20.10 1.74 -9.61
CA HIS A 241 20.33 0.79 -8.52
C HIS A 241 19.04 0.53 -7.72
N TYR A 242 18.70 -0.75 -7.52
CA TYR A 242 17.46 -1.21 -6.88
C TYR A 242 16.14 -0.70 -7.48
N SER A 243 16.14 -0.02 -8.64
CA SER A 243 14.92 0.50 -9.29
C SER A 243 13.89 -0.59 -9.53
N HIS A 244 14.35 -1.76 -9.99
CA HIS A 244 13.54 -2.95 -10.24
C HIS A 244 12.78 -3.46 -9.03
N ALA A 245 13.26 -3.22 -7.81
CA ALA A 245 12.53 -3.63 -6.61
C ALA A 245 11.16 -2.90 -6.51
N TYR A 246 11.05 -1.71 -7.10
CA TYR A 246 9.83 -0.91 -7.15
C TYR A 246 8.92 -1.25 -8.34
N ASP A 247 9.29 -2.21 -9.20
CA ASP A 247 8.41 -2.73 -10.25
C ASP A 247 7.15 -3.39 -9.68
N TYR A 248 7.18 -3.80 -8.40
CA TYR A 248 6.01 -4.26 -7.67
C TYR A 248 5.02 -3.13 -7.30
N VAL A 249 5.52 -1.91 -7.20
CA VAL A 249 4.75 -0.72 -6.78
C VAL A 249 4.27 0.07 -8.00
N LYS A 250 5.09 0.14 -9.05
CA LYS A 250 4.82 0.79 -10.33
C LYS A 250 3.39 0.59 -10.89
N PRO A 251 2.77 -0.60 -10.85
CA PRO A 251 1.46 -0.83 -11.46
C PRO A 251 0.33 -0.13 -10.74
N PHE A 252 0.55 0.28 -9.50
CA PHE A 252 -0.42 1.02 -8.69
C PHE A 252 -0.41 2.52 -9.01
N ALA A 253 0.60 3.00 -9.74
CA ALA A 253 0.67 4.37 -10.23
C ALA A 253 -0.02 4.55 -11.59
N ASP A 254 -0.54 5.74 -11.83
CA ASP A 254 -1.11 6.16 -13.11
C ASP A 254 -0.03 6.75 -14.03
N GLY A 255 1.00 7.35 -13.45
CA GLY A 255 2.21 7.82 -14.15
C GLY A 255 3.48 7.31 -13.48
N TYR A 256 4.46 6.89 -14.28
CA TYR A 256 5.77 6.41 -13.83
C TYR A 256 6.89 7.13 -14.57
N PHE A 257 7.83 7.74 -13.83
CA PHE A 257 8.88 8.58 -14.38
C PHE A 257 10.24 8.20 -13.76
N THR A 258 11.32 8.35 -14.51
CA THR A 258 12.69 8.06 -14.02
C THR A 258 13.43 9.32 -13.59
N THR A 259 12.88 10.49 -13.87
CA THR A 259 13.41 11.78 -13.43
C THR A 259 12.34 12.63 -12.74
N LEU A 260 12.76 13.50 -11.82
CA LEU A 260 11.85 14.44 -11.16
C LEU A 260 11.25 15.44 -12.16
N ASP A 261 12.03 15.89 -13.14
CA ASP A 261 11.59 16.86 -14.14
C ASP A 261 10.47 16.30 -15.03
N GLU A 262 10.56 15.05 -15.47
CA GLU A 262 9.47 14.38 -16.20
C GLU A 262 8.21 14.26 -15.35
N GLY A 263 8.39 13.91 -14.06
CA GLY A 263 7.29 13.85 -13.10
C GLY A 263 6.61 15.20 -12.89
N LEU A 264 7.39 16.28 -12.74
CA LEU A 264 6.89 17.65 -12.59
C LEU A 264 6.16 18.13 -13.84
N ARG A 265 6.70 17.87 -15.04
CA ARG A 265 6.03 18.21 -16.30
C ARG A 265 4.66 17.51 -16.43
N TYR A 266 4.58 16.24 -16.06
CA TYR A 266 3.29 15.53 -16.08
C TYR A 266 2.35 16.01 -14.97
N LEU A 267 2.89 16.39 -13.81
CA LEU A 267 2.12 16.97 -12.72
C LEU A 267 1.52 18.32 -13.14
N ASP A 268 2.28 19.18 -13.83
CA ASP A 268 1.79 20.43 -14.43
C ASP A 268 0.64 20.18 -15.40
N TYR A 269 0.77 19.16 -16.27
CA TYR A 269 -0.32 18.72 -17.14
C TYR A 269 -1.56 18.28 -16.33
N ALA A 270 -1.37 17.48 -15.28
CA ALA A 270 -2.46 16.96 -14.45
C ALA A 270 -3.21 18.06 -13.68
N VAL A 271 -2.54 19.16 -13.30
CA VAL A 271 -3.15 20.31 -12.61
C VAL A 271 -3.53 21.47 -13.55
N GLY A 272 -3.42 21.27 -14.87
CA GLY A 272 -3.88 22.22 -15.88
C GLY A 272 -3.01 23.47 -16.06
N ILE A 273 -1.70 23.39 -15.79
CA ILE A 273 -0.76 24.50 -16.00
C ILE A 273 -0.02 24.31 -17.33
N GLU A 274 -0.66 24.77 -18.41
CA GLU A 274 -0.20 24.51 -19.78
C GLU A 274 1.02 25.35 -20.20
N ASP A 275 1.22 26.53 -19.62
CA ASP A 275 2.29 27.47 -19.97
C ASP A 275 3.73 26.93 -19.71
N ARG A 276 3.85 25.76 -19.05
CA ARG A 276 5.12 25.10 -18.70
C ARG A 276 5.40 23.79 -19.47
N LEU A 277 4.52 23.38 -20.40
CA LEU A 277 4.56 22.06 -21.05
C LEU A 277 5.49 21.93 -22.26
#